data_AF-A0A1B2YQA3-F1
#
_entry.id   AF-A0A1B2YQA3-F1
#
_cell.length_a   1.000
_cell.length_b   1.000
_cell.length_c   1.000
_cell.angle_alpha   90.00
_cell.angle_beta   90.00
_cell.angle_gamma   90.00
#
_symmetry.space_group_name_H-M   'P 1'
#
loop_
_entity.id
_entity.type
_entity.pdbx_description
1 polymer ?
#
loop_
_entity_poly.entity_id
_entity_poly.type
_entity_poly.pdbx_seq_one_letter_code
_entity_poly.pdbx_strand_id
1 'polypeptide(L)' 'MTIAMERILAWKLLPRVMMAAMYYAYLEILNWFVTLPPEAMTSQAIVLTATVTGAMTGAFAVWLGHEK' A
#
# COMPACT_ATOMS: atom_id res chain seq x y z
N MET A 1 20.70 24.78 0.41
CA MET A 1 19.98 23.50 0.64
C MET A 1 18.53 23.68 1.13
N THR A 2 18.05 24.91 1.36
CA THR A 2 16.67 25.20 1.83
C THR A 2 15.60 25.03 0.74
N ILE A 3 15.89 25.43 -0.49
CA ILE A 3 14.93 25.40 -1.63
C ILE A 3 14.47 23.98 -2.00
N ALA A 4 15.34 22.97 -1.83
CA ALA A 4 15.01 21.58 -2.16
C ALA A 4 14.02 20.97 -1.15
N MET A 5 14.23 21.21 0.15
CA MET A 5 13.37 20.69 1.21
C MET A 5 11.98 21.35 1.16
N GLU A 6 11.91 22.65 0.90
CA GLU A 6 10.64 23.38 0.73
C GLU A 6 9.82 22.87 -0.45
N ARG A 7 10.46 22.53 -1.58
CA ARG A 7 9.75 21.96 -2.75
C ARG A 7 9.28 20.52 -2.52
N ILE A 8 10.04 19.70 -1.79
CA ILE A 8 9.65 18.33 -1.42
C ILE A 8 8.41 18.35 -0.51
N LEU A 9 8.38 19.27 0.45
CA LEU A 9 7.22 19.50 1.31
C LEU A 9 6.02 20.08 0.54
N ALA A 10 6.25 21.08 -0.33
CA ALA A 10 5.19 21.73 -1.11
C ALA A 10 4.49 20.78 -2.10
N TRP A 11 5.19 19.77 -2.63
CA TRP A 11 4.64 18.84 -3.62
C TRP A 11 3.90 17.64 -3.00
N LYS A 12 3.77 17.57 -1.66
CA LYS A 12 3.24 16.40 -0.94
C LYS A 12 3.86 15.10 -1.47
N LEU A 13 5.17 15.12 -1.79
CA LEU A 13 5.84 14.01 -2.48
C LEU A 13 5.94 12.78 -1.57
N LEU A 14 6.17 12.99 -0.26
CA LEU A 14 6.24 11.95 0.75
C LEU A 14 4.95 11.10 0.83
N PRO A 15 3.75 11.68 1.00
CA PRO A 15 2.50 10.93 0.92
C PRO A 15 2.31 10.16 -0.40
N ARG A 16 2.69 10.74 -1.54
CA ARG A 16 2.52 10.10 -2.85
C ARG A 16 3.48 8.93 -3.05
N VAL A 17 4.73 9.07 -2.63
CA VAL A 17 5.70 7.96 -2.62
C VAL A 17 5.26 6.85 -1.67
N MET A 18 4.70 7.20 -0.51
CA MET A 18 4.18 6.22 0.44
C MET A 18 2.96 5.46 -0.12
N MET A 19 2.08 6.14 -0.87
CA MET A 19 0.99 5.50 -1.61
C MET A 19 1.50 4.55 -2.70
N ALA A 20 2.53 4.93 -3.44
CA ALA A 20 3.16 4.06 -4.44
C ALA A 20 3.80 2.82 -3.81
N ALA A 21 4.47 2.97 -2.66
CA ALA A 21 5.06 1.85 -1.92
C ALA A 21 3.98 0.89 -1.39
N MET A 22 2.87 1.40 -0.86
CA MET A 22 1.73 0.56 -0.45
C MET A 22 1.10 -0.18 -1.63
N TYR A 23 0.97 0.47 -2.79
CA TYR A 23 0.48 -0.17 -4.00
C TYR A 23 1.41 -1.30 -4.47
N TYR A 24 2.73 -1.12 -4.38
CA TYR A 24 3.68 -2.18 -4.70
C TYR A 24 3.55 -3.38 -3.76
N ALA A 25 3.48 -3.14 -2.44
CA ALA A 25 3.31 -4.20 -1.45
C ALA A 25 2.03 -5.02 -1.71
N TYR A 26 0.95 -4.38 -2.17
CA TYR A 26 -0.26 -5.07 -2.57
C TYR A 26 -0.07 -6.04 -3.72
N LEU A 27 0.57 -5.56 -4.79
CA LEU A 27 0.83 -6.37 -5.96
C LEU A 27 1.70 -7.58 -5.60
N GLU A 28 2.66 -7.39 -4.71
CA GLU A 28 3.50 -8.49 -4.22
C GLU A 28 2.67 -9.54 -3.48
N ILE A 29 1.85 -9.16 -2.49
CA ILE A 29 1.01 -10.10 -1.73
C ILE A 29 0.03 -10.83 -2.65
N LEU A 30 -0.61 -10.13 -3.59
CA LEU A 30 -1.55 -10.76 -4.52
C LEU A 30 -0.85 -11.73 -5.46
N ASN A 31 0.28 -11.32 -6.06
CA ASN A 31 1.04 -12.17 -6.96
C ASN A 31 1.57 -13.41 -6.23
N TRP A 32 2.01 -13.26 -4.98
CA TRP A 32 2.36 -14.39 -4.14
C TRP A 32 1.16 -15.31 -3.91
N PHE A 33 0.01 -14.77 -3.48
CA PHE A 33 -1.15 -15.58 -3.12
C PHE A 33 -1.69 -16.41 -4.29
N VAL A 34 -1.71 -15.86 -5.52
CA VAL A 34 -2.16 -16.61 -6.72
C VAL A 34 -1.15 -17.66 -7.19
N THR A 35 0.11 -17.60 -6.76
CA THR A 35 1.13 -18.62 -7.07
C THR A 35 1.11 -19.80 -6.11
N LEU A 36 0.36 -19.71 -5.00
CA LEU A 36 0.28 -20.79 -4.03
C LEU A 36 -0.49 -21.99 -4.59
N PRO A 37 0.03 -23.22 -4.43
CA PRO A 37 -0.75 -24.42 -4.73
C PRO A 37 -1.88 -24.59 -3.68
N PRO A 38 -2.95 -25.34 -4.01
CA PRO A 38 -4.13 -25.46 -3.14
C PRO A 38 -3.84 -25.89 -1.70
N GLU A 39 -2.86 -26.78 -1.51
CA GLU A 39 -2.40 -27.25 -0.20
C GLU A 39 -1.70 -26.17 0.65
N ALA A 40 -1.16 -25.13 0.02
CA ALA A 40 -0.49 -24.02 0.68
C ALA A 40 -1.44 -22.83 0.94
N MET A 41 -2.67 -22.85 0.41
CA MET A 41 -3.73 -21.87 0.66
C MET A 41 -4.35 -22.06 2.05
N THR A 42 -3.54 -21.94 3.09
CA THR A 42 -3.98 -22.07 4.48
C THR A 42 -4.92 -20.94 4.90
N SER A 43 -5.72 -21.14 5.94
CA SER A 43 -6.55 -20.09 6.53
C SER A 43 -5.74 -18.86 6.94
N GLN A 44 -4.49 -19.05 7.37
CA GLN A 44 -3.58 -17.96 7.71
C GLN A 44 -3.18 -17.12 6.48
N ALA A 45 -2.86 -17.77 5.35
CA ALA A 45 -2.54 -17.09 4.10
C ALA A 45 -3.73 -16.28 3.54
N ILE A 46 -4.94 -16.83 3.64
CA ILE A 46 -6.17 -16.16 3.23
C ILE A 46 -6.43 -14.93 4.11
N VAL A 47 -6.34 -15.09 5.44
CA VAL A 47 -6.56 -14.00 6.40
C VAL A 47 -5.52 -12.89 6.23
N LEU A 48 -4.26 -13.23 6.00
CA LEU A 48 -3.20 -12.26 5.73
C LEU A 48 -3.52 -11.45 4.47
N THR A 49 -3.82 -12.13 3.36
CA THR A 49 -4.11 -11.49 2.07
C THR A 49 -5.34 -10.59 2.15
N ALA A 50 -6.40 -11.06 2.82
CA ALA A 50 -7.62 -10.27 3.04
C ALA A 50 -7.38 -9.05 3.93
N THR A 51 -6.59 -9.20 5.00
CA THR A 51 -6.25 -8.12 5.94
C THR A 51 -5.42 -7.03 5.25
N VAL A 52 -4.42 -7.41 4.46
CA VAL A 52 -3.60 -6.46 3.69
C VAL A 52 -4.46 -5.69 2.68
N THR A 53 -5.35 -6.39 1.97
CA THR A 53 -6.29 -5.77 1.02
C THR A 53 -7.26 -4.80 1.71
N GLY A 54 -7.78 -5.16 2.88
CA GLY A 54 -8.64 -4.29 3.69
C GLY A 54 -7.90 -3.05 4.21
N ALA A 55 -6.67 -3.24 4.72
CA ALA A 55 -5.83 -2.15 5.23
C ALA A 55 -5.53 -1.10 4.16
N MET A 56 -5.34 -1.52 2.91
CA MET A 56 -5.16 -0.59 1.79
C MET A 56 -6.37 0.29 1.53
N THR A 57 -7.57 -0.28 1.59
CA THR A 57 -8.80 0.49 1.38
C THR A 57 -8.92 1.57 2.46
N GLY A 58 -8.58 1.23 3.71
CA GLY A 58 -8.50 2.20 4.81
C GLY A 58 -7.43 3.28 4.57
N ALA A 59 -6.22 2.90 4.21
CA ALA A 59 -5.13 3.84 3.95
C ALA A 59 -5.45 4.79 2.77
N PHE A 60 -6.05 4.27 1.69
CA PHE A 60 -6.47 5.08 0.55
C PHE A 60 -7.58 6.06 0.90
N ALA A 61 -8.56 5.64 1.70
CA ALA A 61 -9.63 6.52 2.18
C ALA A 61 -9.08 7.67 3.06
N VAL A 62 -8.13 7.38 3.95
CA VAL A 62 -7.44 8.40 4.76
C VAL A 62 -6.66 9.37 3.85
N TRP A 63 -5.95 8.84 2.86
CA TRP A 63 -5.17 9.64 1.92
C TRP A 63 -6.05 10.59 1.09
N LEU A 64 -7.16 10.10 0.51
CA LEU A 64 -8.15 10.93 -0.20
C LEU A 64 -8.75 12.02 0.71
N GLY A 65 -8.92 11.72 2.00
CA GLY A 65 -9.34 12.71 2.99
C GLY A 65 -8.32 13.82 3.24
N HIS A 66 -7.01 13.51 3.15
CA HIS A 66 -5.90 14.45 3.30
C HIS A 66 -5.53 15.23 2.02
N GLU A 67 -5.98 14.77 0.86
CA GLU A 67 -5.79 15.49 -0.42
C GLU A 67 -6.83 16.59 -0.68
N LYS A 68 -7.87 16.70 0.18
CA LYS A 68 -8.79 17.85 0.21
C LYS A 68 -8.12 19.13 0.69
#